data_AF-A0A953AUU4-F1
#
_entry.id   AF-A0A953AUU4-F1
#
_cell.length_a   1.000
_cell.length_b   1.000
_cell.length_c   1.000
_cell.angle_alpha   90.00
_cell.angle_beta   90.00
_cell.angle_gamma   90.00
#
_symmetry.space_group_name_H-M   'P 1'
#
loop_
_entity.id
_entity.type
_entity.pdbx_description
1 polymer ?
#
loop_
_entity_poly.entity_id
_entity_poly.type
_entity_poly.pdbx_seq_one_letter_code
_entity_poly.pdbx_strand_id
1 'polypeptide(L)'
;MTVKLRDSRLKSLYTELQTQKKADPNLKIGDQQVLQLLAAVGDSSRSTFANTLKQISAPGVTREQQVAFIQQGLTQTEKNDLVTILDYGDVPLTPEARNFIEAVVGRAAVNPGLPLTIVGDQLNGLSGFAKAGDTIEAINLSTAPNSRLHLDDTMEIGKADATGRFTGLKLPDMQEGDIVRIRARHADGTATDFITVQIHGTGKPDTRNAQVRTERISLTDKGNGRIAVTNIEDGSRQISEPGAQLTFINTRTGAQTSVRITDTGSFPPGFTVDGRAGDTFRILASDMHQGVSNSVEVGRITVPGGTPGNVDLIPDPAMHKDQLNPDGTPQYQKKRFSGPLFKDGASPTDVQQGYLGDCYFPSAMAAIAQNNPEAIEKAIKDNGDGTYTVTFKERDWATGRFRDVPIKVDGDLYVRPYGGPIYGATLGYDKGEKTMELWFPLFEKAYAQWKGSYDRIGNGGLSSDVFEAVLGKEGRDLSIKYSTPDRVWQTLKTALDNKQPVSAGTYGEDHEAMYTNTGVYADHSYSVLGYEEVNGQKRVILRNPWGQSEPAGNGPDDGIFKLTLEQFCKLYQTLMYT
;
A
#
# COMPACT_ATOMS: atom_id res chain seq x y z
N MET A 1 -8.51 -38.48 2.41
CA MET A 1 -9.57 -39.44 2.80
C MET A 1 -10.90 -38.72 2.67
N THR A 2 -11.96 -39.35 2.18
CA THR A 2 -13.27 -38.69 2.09
C THR A 2 -13.89 -38.60 3.49
N VAL A 3 -14.13 -37.38 3.98
CA VAL A 3 -14.83 -37.11 5.24
C VAL A 3 -16.22 -37.75 5.15
N LYS A 4 -16.52 -38.71 6.04
CA LYS A 4 -17.83 -39.38 6.11
C LYS A 4 -18.59 -38.90 7.34
N LEU A 5 -19.53 -38.00 7.12
CA LEU A 5 -20.40 -37.44 8.17
C LEU A 5 -21.75 -38.17 8.19
N ARG A 6 -22.27 -38.46 9.39
CA ARG A 6 -23.54 -39.18 9.60
C ARG A 6 -24.72 -38.23 9.74
N ASP A 7 -24.51 -37.08 10.36
CA ASP A 7 -25.51 -36.02 10.44
C ASP A 7 -25.76 -35.44 9.04
N SER A 8 -27.03 -35.49 8.62
CA SER A 8 -27.41 -35.11 7.25
C SER A 8 -27.24 -33.62 6.97
N ARG A 9 -27.45 -32.75 7.97
CA ARG A 9 -27.40 -31.30 7.80
C ARG A 9 -25.97 -30.79 7.86
N LEU A 10 -25.20 -31.26 8.84
CA LEU A 10 -23.77 -31.00 8.93
C LEU A 10 -23.05 -31.48 7.67
N LYS A 11 -23.42 -32.65 7.14
CA LYS A 11 -22.92 -33.16 5.87
C LYS A 11 -23.22 -32.23 4.70
N SER A 12 -24.46 -31.75 4.57
CA SER A 12 -24.84 -30.83 3.50
C SER A 12 -24.04 -29.52 3.55
N LEU A 13 -23.95 -28.89 4.72
CA LEU A 13 -23.18 -27.65 4.90
C LEU A 13 -21.69 -27.85 4.62
N TYR A 14 -21.10 -28.93 5.13
CA TYR A 14 -19.68 -29.20 4.90
C TYR A 14 -19.39 -29.50 3.41
N THR A 15 -20.31 -30.19 2.71
CA THR A 15 -20.19 -30.42 1.25
C THR A 15 -20.26 -29.11 0.45
N GLU A 16 -21.07 -28.16 0.90
CA GLU A 16 -21.12 -26.82 0.30
C GLU A 16 -19.80 -26.08 0.48
N LEU A 17 -19.22 -26.10 1.69
CA LEU A 17 -17.90 -25.52 1.97
C LEU A 17 -16.79 -26.17 1.13
N GLN A 18 -16.82 -27.49 0.94
CA GLN A 18 -15.90 -28.19 0.03
C GLN A 18 -16.06 -27.73 -1.42
N THR A 19 -17.28 -27.42 -1.84
CA THR A 19 -17.56 -26.90 -3.19
C THR A 19 -17.05 -25.47 -3.34
N GLN A 20 -17.29 -24.62 -2.35
CA GLN A 20 -16.78 -23.24 -2.33
C GLN A 20 -15.24 -23.22 -2.32
N LYS A 21 -14.58 -24.11 -1.56
CA LYS A 21 -13.12 -24.24 -1.53
C LYS A 21 -12.48 -24.60 -2.87
N LYS A 22 -13.22 -25.29 -3.74
CA LYS A 22 -12.77 -25.59 -5.11
C LYS A 22 -12.81 -24.35 -6.01
N ALA A 23 -13.75 -23.45 -5.77
CA ALA A 23 -13.86 -22.18 -6.47
C ALA A 23 -12.90 -21.12 -5.91
N ASP A 24 -12.65 -21.15 -4.60
CA ASP A 24 -11.72 -20.26 -3.89
C ASP A 24 -10.67 -21.07 -3.10
N PRO A 25 -9.44 -21.23 -3.64
CA PRO A 25 -8.36 -21.92 -2.96
C PRO A 25 -7.92 -21.28 -1.62
N ASN A 26 -8.30 -20.05 -1.30
CA ASN A 26 -7.94 -19.41 -0.04
C ASN A 26 -9.01 -19.55 1.05
N LEU A 27 -10.18 -20.12 0.72
CA LEU A 27 -11.27 -20.30 1.67
C LEU A 27 -10.83 -21.10 2.90
N LYS A 28 -11.16 -20.55 4.08
CA LYS A 28 -11.05 -21.22 5.38
C LYS A 28 -12.41 -21.16 6.09
N ILE A 29 -12.68 -22.11 6.96
CA ILE A 29 -13.82 -22.07 7.88
C ILE A 29 -13.49 -21.06 8.99
N GLY A 30 -14.13 -19.89 8.93
CA GLY A 30 -14.06 -18.84 9.94
C GLY A 30 -15.27 -18.86 10.88
N ASP A 31 -15.44 -17.80 11.66
CA ASP A 31 -16.46 -17.71 12.71
C ASP A 31 -17.91 -17.84 12.20
N GLN A 32 -18.21 -17.26 11.04
CA GLN A 32 -19.56 -17.33 10.49
C GLN A 32 -19.90 -18.75 10.03
N GLN A 33 -18.96 -19.41 9.34
CA GLN A 33 -19.16 -20.78 8.86
C GLN A 33 -19.20 -21.77 10.02
N VAL A 34 -18.35 -21.62 11.04
CA VAL A 34 -18.34 -22.52 12.19
C VAL A 34 -19.63 -22.42 13.00
N LEU A 35 -20.24 -21.24 13.14
CA LEU A 35 -21.55 -21.10 13.79
C LEU A 35 -22.64 -21.87 13.03
N GLN A 36 -22.61 -21.90 11.69
CA GLN A 36 -23.55 -22.71 10.91
C GLN A 36 -23.32 -24.21 11.10
N LEU A 37 -22.06 -24.67 11.09
CA LEU A 37 -21.73 -26.07 11.36
C LEU A 37 -22.18 -26.47 12.77
N LEU A 38 -21.97 -25.60 13.76
CA LEU A 38 -22.35 -25.86 15.14
C LEU A 38 -23.86 -25.76 15.39
N ALA A 39 -24.58 -24.96 14.59
CA ALA A 39 -26.04 -24.93 14.63
C ALA A 39 -26.70 -26.12 13.92
N ALA A 40 -25.96 -26.78 13.01
CA ALA A 40 -26.38 -28.02 12.37
C ALA A 40 -26.27 -29.23 13.28
N VAL A 41 -25.55 -29.09 14.39
CA VAL A 41 -25.55 -30.05 15.48
C VAL A 41 -26.31 -29.49 16.69
N GLY A 42 -26.65 -30.34 17.65
CA GLY A 42 -27.34 -29.91 18.85
C GLY A 42 -28.87 -30.08 18.80
N ASP A 43 -29.38 -30.84 17.83
CA ASP A 43 -30.82 -30.95 17.52
C ASP A 43 -31.61 -31.85 18.50
N SER A 44 -30.92 -32.65 19.31
CA SER A 44 -31.56 -33.52 20.32
C SER A 44 -32.26 -32.75 21.45
N SER A 45 -32.02 -31.43 21.55
CA SER A 45 -32.62 -30.50 22.51
C SER A 45 -34.04 -30.03 22.16
N ARG A 46 -34.67 -30.52 21.07
CA ARG A 46 -35.90 -29.97 20.46
C ARG A 46 -35.75 -28.56 19.86
N SER A 47 -34.52 -28.03 19.75
CA SER A 47 -34.24 -26.77 19.06
C SER A 47 -34.04 -27.01 17.57
N THR A 48 -34.65 -26.16 16.72
CA THR A 48 -34.42 -26.21 15.27
C THR A 48 -33.08 -25.55 14.92
N PHE A 49 -32.49 -25.92 13.78
CA PHE A 49 -31.29 -25.24 13.23
C PHE A 49 -31.40 -23.71 13.30
N ALA A 50 -32.54 -23.15 12.89
CA ALA A 50 -32.77 -21.71 12.89
C ALA A 50 -32.78 -21.12 14.31
N ASN A 51 -33.36 -21.81 15.28
CA ASN A 51 -33.39 -21.37 16.67
C ASN A 51 -32.02 -21.48 17.34
N THR A 52 -31.32 -22.58 17.13
CA THR A 52 -29.95 -22.79 17.61
C THR A 52 -29.03 -21.72 17.03
N LEU A 53 -29.05 -21.50 15.71
CA LEU A 53 -28.26 -20.47 15.05
C LEU A 53 -28.59 -19.08 15.59
N LYS A 54 -29.88 -18.76 15.77
CA LYS A 54 -30.31 -17.47 16.35
C LYS A 54 -29.83 -17.28 17.78
N GLN A 55 -29.79 -18.34 18.59
CA GLN A 55 -29.35 -18.25 19.98
C GLN A 55 -27.83 -18.14 20.10
N ILE A 56 -27.07 -18.94 19.37
CA ILE A 56 -25.60 -18.87 19.44
C ILE A 56 -25.04 -17.64 18.70
N SER A 57 -25.79 -17.07 17.74
CA SER A 57 -25.44 -15.81 17.08
C SER A 57 -26.05 -14.57 17.76
N ALA A 58 -26.77 -14.73 18.87
CA ALA A 58 -27.39 -13.59 19.54
C ALA A 58 -26.32 -12.63 20.10
N PRO A 59 -26.52 -11.30 19.98
CA PRO A 59 -25.60 -10.32 20.54
C PRO A 59 -25.36 -10.53 22.04
N GLY A 60 -24.10 -10.50 22.46
CA GLY A 60 -23.70 -10.62 23.86
C GLY A 60 -23.60 -12.05 24.40
N VAL A 61 -23.81 -13.08 23.58
CA VAL A 61 -23.58 -14.48 23.98
C VAL A 61 -22.08 -14.80 23.89
N THR A 62 -21.49 -15.13 25.03
CA THR A 62 -20.07 -15.49 25.16
C THR A 62 -19.77 -16.84 24.52
N ARG A 63 -18.50 -17.11 24.18
CA ARG A 63 -18.07 -18.39 23.59
C ARG A 63 -18.36 -19.55 24.55
N GLU A 64 -18.24 -19.33 25.85
CA GLU A 64 -18.56 -20.29 26.90
C GLU A 64 -20.06 -20.61 26.91
N GLN A 65 -20.92 -19.58 26.78
CA GLN A 65 -22.37 -19.77 26.68
C GLN A 65 -22.77 -20.48 25.39
N GLN A 66 -22.11 -20.18 24.26
CA GLN A 66 -22.32 -20.88 22.99
C GLN A 66 -21.96 -22.36 23.14
N VAL A 67 -20.76 -22.66 23.67
CA VAL A 67 -20.30 -24.05 23.89
C VAL A 67 -21.25 -24.79 24.82
N ALA A 68 -21.64 -24.18 25.95
CA ALA A 68 -22.58 -24.78 26.89
C ALA A 68 -23.94 -25.06 26.23
N PHE A 69 -24.44 -24.14 25.40
CA PHE A 69 -25.69 -24.30 24.69
C PHE A 69 -25.64 -25.46 23.68
N ILE A 70 -24.58 -25.52 22.86
CA ILE A 70 -24.43 -26.58 21.84
C ILE A 70 -24.26 -27.94 22.52
N GLN A 71 -23.45 -28.01 23.58
CA GLN A 71 -23.22 -29.25 24.34
C GLN A 71 -24.50 -29.83 24.96
N GLN A 72 -25.47 -28.99 25.34
CA GLN A 72 -26.76 -29.47 25.88
C GLN A 72 -27.58 -30.28 24.86
N GLY A 73 -27.43 -29.99 23.57
CA GLY A 73 -28.14 -30.68 22.50
C GLY A 73 -27.30 -31.70 21.74
N LEU A 74 -26.01 -31.83 22.04
CA LEU A 74 -25.07 -32.58 21.22
C LEU A 74 -25.18 -34.09 21.46
N THR A 75 -25.53 -34.83 20.42
CA THR A 75 -25.49 -36.30 20.43
C THR A 75 -24.07 -36.83 20.24
N GLN A 76 -23.84 -38.08 20.62
CA GLN A 76 -22.55 -38.74 20.38
C GLN A 76 -22.22 -38.87 18.88
N THR A 77 -23.24 -38.98 18.03
CA THR A 77 -23.07 -39.03 16.57
C THR A 77 -22.54 -37.71 16.03
N GLU A 78 -23.19 -36.60 16.37
CA GLU A 78 -22.78 -35.26 15.95
C GLU A 78 -21.40 -34.90 16.51
N LYS A 79 -21.13 -35.28 17.77
CA LYS A 79 -19.80 -35.12 18.37
C LYS A 79 -18.71 -35.83 17.56
N ASN A 80 -18.97 -37.07 17.12
CA ASN A 80 -18.03 -37.82 16.28
C ASN A 80 -17.86 -37.21 14.88
N ASP A 81 -18.93 -36.65 14.31
CA ASP A 81 -18.87 -35.97 13.02
C ASP A 81 -18.04 -34.67 13.10
N LEU A 82 -18.21 -33.87 14.16
CA LEU A 82 -17.37 -32.70 14.42
C LEU A 82 -15.89 -33.07 14.61
N VAL A 83 -15.62 -34.16 15.35
CA VAL A 83 -14.28 -34.73 15.48
C VAL A 83 -13.70 -35.14 14.12
N THR A 84 -14.53 -35.71 13.25
CA THR A 84 -14.09 -36.11 11.89
C THR A 84 -13.71 -34.89 11.06
N ILE A 85 -14.43 -33.77 11.18
CA ILE A 85 -14.06 -32.50 10.53
C ILE A 85 -12.74 -31.97 11.11
N LEU A 86 -12.54 -32.01 12.42
CA LEU A 86 -11.31 -31.53 13.08
C LEU A 86 -10.05 -32.28 12.62
N ASP A 87 -10.14 -33.60 12.52
CA ASP A 87 -9.00 -34.50 12.32
C ASP A 87 -8.72 -34.79 10.84
N TYR A 88 -9.76 -34.80 10.02
CA TYR A 88 -9.69 -35.28 8.63
C TYR A 88 -10.34 -34.33 7.61
N GLY A 89 -10.82 -33.16 8.05
CA GLY A 89 -11.38 -32.14 7.19
C GLY A 89 -10.37 -31.62 6.15
N ASP A 90 -10.83 -31.48 4.92
CA ASP A 90 -10.11 -30.93 3.77
C ASP A 90 -10.35 -29.42 3.55
N VAL A 91 -11.30 -28.80 4.25
CA VAL A 91 -11.45 -27.34 4.29
C VAL A 91 -10.71 -26.82 5.54
N PRO A 92 -9.65 -26.02 5.40
CA PRO A 92 -8.88 -25.54 6.54
C PRO A 92 -9.72 -24.72 7.53
N LEU A 93 -9.51 -24.92 8.82
CA LEU A 93 -10.11 -24.13 9.89
C LEU A 93 -9.17 -22.98 10.28
N THR A 94 -9.71 -21.81 10.58
CA THR A 94 -8.99 -20.79 11.34
C THR A 94 -8.64 -21.32 12.74
N PRO A 95 -7.59 -20.83 13.41
CA PRO A 95 -7.25 -21.23 14.78
C PRO A 95 -8.42 -21.10 15.76
N GLU A 96 -9.23 -20.04 15.61
CA GLU A 96 -10.38 -19.72 16.44
C GLU A 96 -11.53 -20.70 16.20
N ALA A 97 -11.88 -20.96 14.93
CA ALA A 97 -12.90 -21.95 14.58
C ALA A 97 -12.51 -23.36 15.04
N ARG A 98 -11.22 -23.72 14.91
CA ARG A 98 -10.70 -24.99 15.43
C ARG A 98 -10.88 -25.09 16.94
N ASN A 99 -10.44 -24.09 17.70
CA ASN A 99 -10.60 -24.10 19.16
C ASN A 99 -12.08 -24.18 19.55
N PHE A 100 -12.98 -23.49 18.84
CA PHE A 100 -14.40 -23.53 19.15
C PHE A 100 -14.97 -24.94 18.99
N ILE A 101 -14.70 -25.62 17.87
CA ILE A 101 -15.15 -27.02 17.69
C ILE A 101 -14.49 -27.92 18.73
N GLU A 102 -13.18 -27.75 19.00
CA GLU A 102 -12.45 -28.51 20.02
C GLU A 102 -13.06 -28.35 21.42
N ALA A 103 -13.49 -27.14 21.78
CA ALA A 103 -14.17 -26.88 23.04
C ALA A 103 -15.57 -27.51 23.10
N VAL A 104 -16.35 -27.44 22.01
CA VAL A 104 -17.65 -28.14 21.90
C VAL A 104 -17.49 -29.64 22.09
N VAL A 105 -16.49 -30.28 21.47
CA VAL A 105 -16.25 -31.72 21.60
C VAL A 105 -15.48 -32.10 22.86
N GLY A 106 -15.04 -31.13 23.67
CA GLY A 106 -14.33 -31.35 24.94
C GLY A 106 -12.88 -31.79 24.79
N ARG A 107 -12.20 -31.41 23.70
CA ARG A 107 -10.76 -31.62 23.46
C ARG A 107 -9.88 -30.49 23.98
N ALA A 108 -10.42 -29.29 24.11
CA ALA A 108 -9.70 -28.11 24.59
C ALA A 108 -10.59 -27.27 25.52
N ALA A 109 -9.98 -26.40 26.33
CA ALA A 109 -10.72 -25.34 27.00
C ALA A 109 -11.22 -24.31 25.98
N VAL A 110 -12.34 -23.65 26.29
CA VAL A 110 -12.81 -22.49 25.52
C VAL A 110 -11.73 -21.42 25.60
N ASN A 111 -11.15 -21.04 24.46
CA ASN A 111 -10.37 -19.82 24.39
C ASN A 111 -11.39 -18.67 24.33
N PRO A 112 -11.44 -17.76 25.33
CA PRO A 112 -12.41 -16.67 25.40
C PRO A 112 -12.12 -15.58 24.36
N GLY A 113 -11.42 -15.90 23.26
CA GLY A 113 -11.32 -15.08 22.07
C GLY A 113 -12.73 -14.80 21.58
N LEU A 114 -13.34 -13.76 22.15
CA LEU A 114 -14.52 -13.14 21.63
C LEU A 114 -14.10 -12.75 20.22
N PRO A 115 -14.68 -13.38 19.20
CA PRO A 115 -14.39 -12.97 17.84
C PRO A 115 -14.74 -11.49 17.78
N LEU A 116 -13.92 -10.71 17.07
CA LEU A 116 -14.23 -9.31 16.90
C LEU A 116 -15.68 -9.22 16.42
N THR A 117 -16.51 -8.49 17.15
CA THR A 117 -17.90 -8.24 16.76
C THR A 117 -18.15 -6.76 16.77
N ILE A 118 -18.97 -6.29 15.84
CA ILE A 118 -19.36 -4.89 15.71
C ILE A 118 -20.88 -4.84 15.81
N VAL A 119 -21.40 -4.09 16.78
CA VAL A 119 -22.83 -4.01 17.14
C VAL A 119 -23.37 -2.58 17.18
N GLY A 120 -22.55 -1.58 16.85
CA GLY A 120 -22.92 -0.16 16.86
C GLY A 120 -22.97 0.48 15.47
N ASP A 121 -23.53 1.69 15.41
CA ASP A 121 -23.51 2.59 14.26
C ASP A 121 -22.57 3.78 14.52
N GLN A 122 -22.22 4.54 13.47
CA GLN A 122 -21.31 5.68 13.64
C GLN A 122 -21.92 6.86 14.38
N LEU A 123 -23.24 7.01 14.34
CA LEU A 123 -23.92 8.09 15.06
C LEU A 123 -23.63 8.01 16.57
N ASN A 124 -23.66 6.80 17.10
CA ASN A 124 -23.42 6.51 18.52
C ASN A 124 -22.00 5.98 18.81
N GLY A 125 -21.22 5.72 17.75
CA GLY A 125 -19.86 5.19 17.77
C GLY A 125 -19.82 3.66 17.78
N LEU A 126 -18.82 3.11 17.07
CA LEU A 126 -18.62 1.68 16.93
C LEU A 126 -18.43 1.05 18.31
N SER A 127 -19.20 0.01 18.55
CA SER A 127 -19.20 -0.74 19.79
C SER A 127 -19.16 -2.21 19.48
N GLY A 128 -18.60 -3.01 20.37
CA GLY A 128 -18.33 -4.39 20.06
C GLY A 128 -17.59 -5.13 21.15
N PHE A 129 -17.18 -6.34 20.80
CA PHE A 129 -16.37 -7.20 21.65
C PHE A 129 -15.13 -7.68 20.92
N ALA A 130 -14.02 -7.79 21.64
CA ALA A 130 -12.77 -8.43 21.24
C ALA A 130 -12.12 -9.06 22.49
N LYS A 131 -10.94 -9.66 22.37
CA LYS A 131 -10.23 -10.15 23.55
C LYS A 131 -9.82 -8.97 24.44
N ALA A 132 -9.92 -9.14 25.75
CA ALA A 132 -9.63 -8.08 26.72
C ALA A 132 -8.20 -7.53 26.53
N GLY A 133 -8.10 -6.20 26.46
CA GLY A 133 -6.83 -5.49 26.25
C GLY A 133 -6.37 -5.40 24.80
N ASP A 134 -7.07 -6.01 23.84
CA ASP A 134 -6.75 -5.86 22.42
C ASP A 134 -6.91 -4.42 21.96
N THR A 135 -6.02 -4.01 21.07
CA THR A 135 -6.16 -2.78 20.31
C THR A 135 -7.12 -3.00 19.15
N ILE A 136 -8.13 -2.14 19.01
CA ILE A 136 -9.03 -2.15 17.86
C ILE A 136 -8.45 -1.20 16.82
N GLU A 137 -8.22 -1.72 15.62
CA GLU A 137 -7.64 -0.97 14.52
C GLU A 137 -8.59 -0.99 13.32
N ALA A 138 -8.60 0.08 12.54
CA ALA A 138 -9.46 0.18 11.38
C ALA A 138 -8.83 0.96 10.23
N ILE A 139 -9.37 0.79 9.02
CA ILE A 139 -9.02 1.55 7.83
C ILE A 139 -10.30 1.87 7.05
N ASN A 140 -10.49 3.13 6.66
CA ASN A 140 -11.58 3.55 5.79
C ASN A 140 -11.18 3.34 4.33
N LEU A 141 -11.72 2.30 3.69
CA LEU A 141 -11.41 1.95 2.31
C LEU A 141 -12.05 2.88 1.28
N SER A 142 -13.07 3.65 1.67
CA SER A 142 -13.69 4.63 0.77
C SER A 142 -12.82 5.88 0.58
N THR A 143 -11.97 6.19 1.55
CA THR A 143 -10.96 7.27 1.45
C THR A 143 -9.55 6.75 1.23
N ALA A 144 -9.30 5.45 1.42
CA ALA A 144 -7.99 4.83 1.25
C ALA A 144 -7.38 5.00 -0.15
N PRO A 145 -8.12 5.01 -1.28
CA PRO A 145 -7.54 5.35 -2.56
C PRO A 145 -6.79 6.67 -2.47
N ASN A 146 -7.32 7.66 -1.74
CA ASN A 146 -6.68 8.96 -1.63
C ASN A 146 -5.39 9.01 -0.84
N SER A 147 -5.04 7.93 -0.16
CA SER A 147 -3.78 7.79 0.58
C SER A 147 -2.99 6.63 -0.02
N ARG A 148 -1.66 6.62 0.11
CA ARG A 148 -0.86 5.43 -0.26
C ARG A 148 -0.78 4.46 0.92
N LEU A 149 -1.97 4.09 1.41
CA LEU A 149 -2.18 3.09 2.46
C LEU A 149 -2.19 1.69 1.83
N HIS A 150 -1.43 0.78 2.42
CA HIS A 150 -1.61 -0.65 2.24
C HIS A 150 -2.93 -1.08 2.90
N LEU A 151 -3.48 -2.23 2.49
CA LEU A 151 -4.67 -2.81 3.13
C LEU A 151 -4.47 -3.08 4.64
N ASP A 152 -3.23 -3.07 5.10
CA ASP A 152 -2.83 -3.29 6.49
C ASP A 152 -2.48 -2.01 7.25
N ASP A 153 -2.45 -0.84 6.60
CA ASP A 153 -2.13 0.45 7.23
C ASP A 153 -3.35 0.96 8.01
N THR A 154 -3.61 0.28 9.12
CA THR A 154 -4.75 0.55 10.01
C THR A 154 -4.40 1.57 11.08
N MET A 155 -5.35 2.43 11.46
CA MET A 155 -5.24 3.32 12.61
C MET A 155 -5.82 2.65 13.86
N GLU A 156 -5.20 2.87 15.02
CA GLU A 156 -5.80 2.51 16.32
C GLU A 156 -7.02 3.42 16.57
N ILE A 157 -8.18 2.81 16.77
CA ILE A 157 -9.45 3.51 17.02
C ILE A 157 -9.94 3.35 18.47
N GLY A 158 -9.30 2.46 19.24
CA GLY A 158 -9.58 2.25 20.65
C GLY A 158 -9.06 0.91 21.15
N LYS A 159 -9.47 0.54 22.36
CA LYS A 159 -9.10 -0.75 22.99
C LYS A 159 -10.30 -1.43 23.61
N ALA A 160 -10.28 -2.76 23.62
CA ALA A 160 -11.19 -3.56 24.42
C ALA A 160 -10.83 -3.45 25.90
N ASP A 161 -11.83 -3.19 26.74
CA ASP A 161 -11.66 -3.10 28.19
C ASP A 161 -11.36 -4.48 28.82
N ALA A 162 -11.23 -4.52 30.15
CA ALA A 162 -10.95 -5.75 30.89
C ALA A 162 -12.05 -6.84 30.72
N THR A 163 -13.23 -6.46 30.24
CA THR A 163 -14.35 -7.37 29.93
C THR A 163 -14.41 -7.76 28.45
N GLY A 164 -13.47 -7.26 27.64
CA GLY A 164 -13.44 -7.47 26.20
C GLY A 164 -14.36 -6.52 25.42
N ARG A 165 -14.96 -5.52 26.07
CA ARG A 165 -15.90 -4.59 25.43
C ARG A 165 -15.20 -3.33 24.96
N PHE A 166 -15.55 -2.84 23.79
CA PHE A 166 -15.25 -1.47 23.37
C PHE A 166 -16.55 -0.75 22.99
N THR A 167 -16.60 0.56 23.22
CA THR A 167 -17.80 1.36 22.97
C THR A 167 -17.46 2.74 22.48
N GLY A 168 -18.26 3.25 21.55
CA GLY A 168 -18.19 4.64 21.11
C GLY A 168 -16.94 4.99 20.31
N LEU A 169 -16.26 4.00 19.70
CA LEU A 169 -15.07 4.24 18.90
C LEU A 169 -15.47 4.95 17.60
N LYS A 170 -14.70 5.95 17.20
CA LYS A 170 -14.95 6.74 15.98
C LYS A 170 -13.70 6.74 15.13
N LEU A 171 -13.84 6.52 13.83
CA LEU A 171 -12.78 6.92 12.91
C LEU A 171 -13.06 8.38 12.50
N PRO A 172 -12.00 9.19 12.29
CA PRO A 172 -12.15 10.48 11.63
C PRO A 172 -12.71 10.31 10.21
N ASP A 173 -13.45 11.33 9.74
CA ASP A 173 -13.87 11.53 8.35
C ASP A 173 -14.81 10.48 7.70
N MET A 174 -15.57 9.73 8.50
CA MET A 174 -16.54 8.77 7.98
C MET A 174 -17.85 9.42 7.52
N GLN A 175 -18.40 8.96 6.39
CA GLN A 175 -19.72 9.37 5.88
C GLN A 175 -20.63 8.15 5.64
N GLU A 176 -21.92 8.41 5.37
CA GLU A 176 -22.88 7.36 5.04
C GLU A 176 -22.36 6.49 3.88
N GLY A 177 -22.49 5.17 3.95
CA GLY A 177 -22.10 4.29 2.84
C GLY A 177 -20.61 3.95 2.77
N ASP A 178 -19.73 4.60 3.54
CA ASP A 178 -18.29 4.29 3.59
C ASP A 178 -18.04 2.80 3.90
N ILE A 179 -17.05 2.21 3.23
CA ILE A 179 -16.61 0.84 3.46
C ILE A 179 -15.38 0.82 4.36
N VAL A 180 -15.47 0.13 5.49
CA VAL A 180 -14.44 0.17 6.54
C VAL A 180 -14.04 -1.23 6.93
N ARG A 181 -12.74 -1.49 7.02
CA ARG A 181 -12.22 -2.74 7.58
C ARG A 181 -11.74 -2.51 8.99
N ILE A 182 -12.10 -3.43 9.89
CA ILE A 182 -11.78 -3.37 11.32
C ILE A 182 -11.19 -4.72 11.73
N ARG A 183 -10.12 -4.70 12.54
CA ARG A 183 -9.53 -5.90 13.15
C ARG A 183 -9.12 -5.62 14.60
N ALA A 184 -8.88 -6.66 15.38
CA ALA A 184 -8.29 -6.56 16.70
C ALA A 184 -6.82 -6.99 16.63
N ARG A 185 -5.93 -6.25 17.29
CA ARG A 185 -4.51 -6.57 17.46
C ARG A 185 -4.21 -6.92 18.91
N HIS A 186 -3.58 -8.06 19.09
CA HIS A 186 -3.15 -8.57 20.38
C HIS A 186 -1.85 -7.90 20.84
N ALA A 187 -1.57 -7.97 22.14
CA ALA A 187 -0.37 -7.38 22.73
C ALA A 187 0.96 -7.99 22.22
N ASP A 188 0.92 -9.20 21.66
CA ASP A 188 2.06 -9.87 21.04
C ASP A 188 2.31 -9.44 19.58
N GLY A 189 1.48 -8.54 19.04
CA GLY A 189 1.57 -8.00 17.68
C GLY A 189 0.75 -8.75 16.63
N THR A 190 0.25 -9.95 16.94
CA THR A 190 -0.64 -10.71 16.05
C THR A 190 -2.02 -10.04 15.95
N ALA A 191 -2.74 -10.24 14.85
CA ALA A 191 -4.03 -9.60 14.62
C ALA A 191 -5.07 -10.57 14.05
N THR A 192 -6.35 -10.29 14.32
CA THR A 192 -7.48 -11.03 13.75
C THR A 192 -7.65 -10.74 12.26
N ASP A 193 -8.46 -11.57 11.59
CA ASP A 193 -8.96 -11.24 10.26
C ASP A 193 -9.76 -9.93 10.28
N PHE A 194 -9.81 -9.26 9.13
CA PHE A 194 -10.60 -8.05 8.94
C PHE A 194 -12.09 -8.35 8.85
N ILE A 195 -12.89 -7.52 9.51
CA ILE A 195 -14.33 -7.44 9.34
C ILE A 195 -14.63 -6.19 8.51
N THR A 196 -15.36 -6.37 7.41
CA THR A 196 -15.80 -5.25 6.58
C THR A 196 -17.19 -4.79 7.02
N VAL A 197 -17.32 -3.50 7.31
CA VAL A 197 -18.56 -2.85 7.72
C VAL A 197 -18.86 -1.73 6.74
N GLN A 198 -20.10 -1.66 6.27
CA GLN A 198 -20.61 -0.48 5.57
C GLN A 198 -21.24 0.48 6.59
N ILE A 199 -20.86 1.75 6.53
CA ILE A 199 -21.36 2.75 7.46
C ILE A 199 -22.79 3.13 7.13
N HIS A 200 -23.63 3.18 8.16
CA HIS A 200 -25.01 3.62 8.07
C HIS A 200 -25.38 4.55 9.23
N GLY A 201 -26.39 5.40 9.03
CA GLY A 201 -27.05 6.17 10.08
C GLY A 201 -26.36 7.48 10.47
N THR A 202 -25.49 8.06 9.64
CA THR A 202 -24.77 9.32 9.94
C THR A 202 -25.66 10.57 9.95
N GLY A 203 -26.91 10.45 9.49
CA GLY A 203 -27.87 11.56 9.42
C GLY A 203 -27.60 12.58 8.31
N LYS A 204 -26.56 12.36 7.49
CA LYS A 204 -26.26 13.13 6.28
C LYS A 204 -26.05 12.16 5.11
N PRO A 205 -26.67 12.37 3.95
CA PRO A 205 -26.38 11.55 2.77
C PRO A 205 -24.92 11.73 2.36
N ASP A 206 -24.26 10.66 1.92
CA ASP A 206 -22.97 10.79 1.25
C ASP A 206 -23.17 11.37 -0.15
N THR A 207 -22.47 12.46 -0.39
CA THR A 207 -22.51 13.22 -1.65
C THR A 207 -21.24 13.06 -2.46
N ARG A 208 -20.27 12.28 -1.98
CA ARG A 208 -19.03 12.01 -2.69
C ARG A 208 -19.29 10.98 -3.78
N ASN A 209 -18.48 11.03 -4.83
CA ASN A 209 -18.36 9.93 -5.77
C ASN A 209 -17.16 9.07 -5.39
N ALA A 210 -17.13 7.85 -5.92
CA ALA A 210 -15.97 6.97 -5.82
C ALA A 210 -14.69 7.69 -6.24
N GLN A 211 -13.70 7.65 -5.35
CA GLN A 211 -12.37 8.17 -5.63
C GLN A 211 -11.60 7.14 -6.42
N VAL A 212 -10.92 7.58 -7.49
CA VAL A 212 -10.17 6.70 -8.37
C VAL A 212 -8.74 7.19 -8.53
N ARG A 213 -7.80 6.34 -8.11
CA ARG A 213 -6.38 6.53 -8.33
C ARG A 213 -5.99 6.03 -9.72
N THR A 214 -6.26 6.85 -10.72
CA THR A 214 -5.86 6.57 -12.11
C THR A 214 -4.36 6.31 -12.24
N GLU A 215 -3.57 6.87 -11.33
CA GLU A 215 -2.14 6.68 -11.21
C GLU A 215 -1.68 5.24 -10.91
N ARG A 216 -2.62 4.41 -10.44
CA ARG A 216 -2.43 3.00 -10.10
C ARG A 216 -3.02 2.06 -11.17
N ILE A 217 -3.54 2.58 -12.27
CA ILE A 217 -4.12 1.78 -13.36
C ILE A 217 -3.06 1.52 -14.43
N SER A 218 -2.81 0.25 -14.74
CA SER A 218 -1.99 -0.18 -15.86
C SER A 218 -2.85 -0.60 -17.05
N LEU A 219 -2.37 -0.28 -18.25
CA LEU A 219 -2.97 -0.68 -19.52
C LEU A 219 -1.94 -1.44 -20.34
N THR A 220 -2.31 -2.63 -20.81
CA THR A 220 -1.44 -3.45 -21.66
C THR A 220 -2.18 -3.90 -22.91
N ASP A 221 -1.67 -3.54 -24.09
CA ASP A 221 -2.18 -4.04 -25.36
C ASP A 221 -1.85 -5.55 -25.50
N LYS A 222 -2.89 -6.37 -25.70
CA LYS A 222 -2.75 -7.82 -25.90
C LYS A 222 -2.51 -8.20 -27.37
N GLY A 223 -2.47 -7.25 -28.29
CA GLY A 223 -2.24 -7.46 -29.72
C GLY A 223 -3.41 -8.10 -30.48
N ASN A 224 -4.56 -8.24 -29.82
CA ASN A 224 -5.77 -8.87 -30.36
C ASN A 224 -7.00 -7.93 -30.32
N GLY A 225 -6.76 -6.61 -30.24
CA GLY A 225 -7.81 -5.60 -30.12
C GLY A 225 -8.39 -5.46 -28.70
N ARG A 226 -7.77 -6.12 -27.71
CA ARG A 226 -8.13 -6.00 -26.29
C ARG A 226 -6.98 -5.39 -25.50
N ILE A 227 -7.35 -4.51 -24.59
CA ILE A 227 -6.44 -3.91 -23.60
C ILE A 227 -6.74 -4.55 -22.26
N ALA A 228 -5.73 -5.14 -21.62
CA ALA A 228 -5.85 -5.54 -20.22
C ALA A 228 -5.76 -4.31 -19.33
N VAL A 229 -6.64 -4.27 -18.34
CA VAL A 229 -6.69 -3.20 -17.33
C VAL A 229 -6.39 -3.86 -15.99
N THR A 230 -5.29 -3.47 -15.36
CA THR A 230 -4.83 -4.07 -14.10
C THR A 230 -4.44 -3.01 -13.08
N ASN A 231 -4.41 -3.39 -11.80
CA ASN A 231 -3.72 -2.61 -10.79
C ASN A 231 -2.21 -2.64 -11.07
N ILE A 232 -1.54 -1.54 -10.75
CA ILE A 232 -0.09 -1.49 -10.56
C ILE A 232 0.21 -2.16 -9.20
N GLU A 233 1.32 -2.90 -9.10
CA GLU A 233 1.77 -3.61 -7.87
C GLU A 233 0.81 -4.71 -7.34
N ASP A 234 0.30 -5.56 -8.24
CA ASP A 234 -0.44 -6.80 -7.91
C ASP A 234 -1.67 -6.64 -7.00
N GLY A 235 -2.21 -5.43 -6.89
CA GLY A 235 -3.40 -5.15 -6.09
C GLY A 235 -3.12 -4.99 -4.59
N SER A 236 -1.86 -4.86 -4.18
CA SER A 236 -1.47 -4.46 -2.81
C SER A 236 -2.04 -3.11 -2.40
N ARG A 237 -2.34 -2.25 -3.39
CA ARG A 237 -2.96 -0.93 -3.20
C ARG A 237 -4.25 -0.79 -3.98
N GLN A 238 -5.21 -0.11 -3.36
CA GLN A 238 -6.54 0.11 -3.92
C GLN A 238 -6.51 1.13 -5.05
N ILE A 239 -7.29 0.87 -6.11
CA ILE A 239 -7.57 1.79 -7.20
C ILE A 239 -8.73 2.70 -6.82
N SER A 240 -9.74 2.13 -6.17
CA SER A 240 -10.99 2.78 -5.83
C SER A 240 -11.61 2.05 -4.65
N GLU A 241 -12.64 2.64 -4.06
CA GLU A 241 -13.39 2.01 -2.99
C GLU A 241 -14.04 0.69 -3.41
N PRO A 242 -14.18 -0.28 -2.50
CA PRO A 242 -14.86 -1.54 -2.76
C PRO A 242 -16.26 -1.38 -3.32
N GLY A 243 -16.58 -2.10 -4.39
CA GLY A 243 -17.91 -2.11 -4.97
C GLY A 243 -18.26 -0.93 -5.87
N ALA A 244 -17.39 0.09 -5.99
CA ALA A 244 -17.51 1.18 -6.95
C ALA A 244 -17.60 0.65 -8.39
N GLN A 245 -18.29 1.40 -9.25
CA GLN A 245 -18.35 1.11 -10.68
C GLN A 245 -17.50 2.10 -11.46
N LEU A 246 -16.56 1.58 -12.25
CA LEU A 246 -15.78 2.36 -13.22
C LEU A 246 -16.25 2.06 -14.64
N THR A 247 -16.43 3.10 -15.44
CA THR A 247 -16.78 3.00 -16.87
C THR A 247 -15.67 3.58 -17.72
N PHE A 248 -15.07 2.74 -18.56
CA PHE A 248 -14.04 3.11 -19.52
C PHE A 248 -14.70 3.42 -20.87
N ILE A 249 -14.45 4.62 -21.39
CA ILE A 249 -14.98 5.08 -22.68
C ILE A 249 -13.80 5.37 -23.61
N ASN A 250 -13.63 4.56 -24.65
CA ASN A 250 -12.60 4.79 -25.66
C ASN A 250 -12.93 6.06 -26.45
N THR A 251 -12.06 7.07 -26.41
CA THR A 251 -12.32 8.37 -27.03
C THR A 251 -12.32 8.32 -28.56
N ARG A 252 -11.66 7.32 -29.16
CA ARG A 252 -11.61 7.15 -30.61
C ARG A 252 -12.86 6.45 -31.15
N THR A 253 -13.34 5.41 -30.46
CA THR A 253 -14.45 4.57 -30.96
C THR A 253 -15.79 4.88 -30.30
N GLY A 254 -15.79 5.52 -29.13
CA GLY A 254 -16.97 5.67 -28.28
C GLY A 254 -17.39 4.38 -27.55
N ALA A 255 -16.66 3.27 -27.72
CA ALA A 255 -16.97 2.00 -27.06
C ALA A 255 -16.86 2.15 -25.53
N GLN A 256 -17.82 1.56 -24.81
CA GLN A 256 -17.91 1.63 -23.37
C GLN A 256 -17.81 0.25 -22.73
N THR A 257 -17.08 0.15 -21.62
CA THR A 257 -17.01 -1.06 -20.81
C THR A 257 -17.01 -0.67 -19.34
N SER A 258 -17.88 -1.28 -18.54
CA SER A 258 -17.96 -1.02 -17.11
C SER A 258 -17.42 -2.20 -16.30
N VAL A 259 -16.89 -1.91 -15.12
CA VAL A 259 -16.37 -2.88 -14.17
C VAL A 259 -16.74 -2.48 -12.75
N ARG A 260 -17.07 -3.48 -11.93
CA ARG A 260 -17.24 -3.30 -10.49
C ARG A 260 -15.95 -3.66 -9.77
N ILE A 261 -15.48 -2.76 -8.91
CA ILE A 261 -14.27 -2.91 -8.13
C ILE A 261 -14.48 -3.96 -7.04
N THR A 262 -13.47 -4.81 -6.83
CA THR A 262 -13.51 -5.92 -5.87
C THR A 262 -13.60 -5.42 -4.42
N ASP A 263 -13.88 -6.34 -3.49
CA ASP A 263 -13.86 -6.10 -2.04
C ASP A 263 -12.51 -5.59 -1.50
N THR A 264 -11.43 -5.83 -2.24
CA THR A 264 -10.07 -5.34 -1.98
C THR A 264 -9.77 -3.99 -2.62
N GLY A 265 -10.67 -3.40 -3.39
CA GLY A 265 -10.43 -2.13 -4.07
C GLY A 265 -9.67 -2.26 -5.40
N SER A 266 -9.69 -3.45 -6.03
CA SER A 266 -8.91 -3.79 -7.23
C SER A 266 -9.79 -4.15 -8.43
N PHE A 267 -9.19 -4.24 -9.62
CA PHE A 267 -9.88 -4.79 -10.79
C PHE A 267 -10.07 -6.31 -10.64
N PRO A 268 -11.21 -6.87 -11.10
CA PRO A 268 -11.37 -8.30 -11.15
C PRO A 268 -10.35 -8.94 -12.12
N PRO A 269 -9.84 -10.15 -11.82
CA PRO A 269 -8.85 -10.81 -12.66
C PRO A 269 -9.31 -10.95 -14.12
N GLY A 270 -8.42 -10.61 -15.06
CA GLY A 270 -8.68 -10.73 -16.50
C GLY A 270 -9.57 -9.63 -17.10
N PHE A 271 -9.89 -8.57 -16.35
CA PHE A 271 -10.65 -7.44 -16.89
C PHE A 271 -9.96 -6.80 -18.09
N THR A 272 -10.73 -6.60 -19.17
CA THR A 272 -10.24 -6.10 -20.45
C THR A 272 -11.25 -5.15 -21.10
N VAL A 273 -10.75 -4.20 -21.89
CA VAL A 273 -11.56 -3.24 -22.67
C VAL A 273 -11.18 -3.31 -24.16
N ASP A 274 -12.08 -2.88 -25.04
CA ASP A 274 -11.79 -2.83 -26.48
C ASP A 274 -10.92 -1.61 -26.83
N GLY A 275 -9.80 -1.86 -27.50
CA GLY A 275 -8.86 -0.81 -27.88
C GLY A 275 -7.57 -1.33 -28.47
N ARG A 276 -6.63 -0.40 -28.70
CA ARG A 276 -5.28 -0.66 -29.17
C ARG A 276 -4.31 0.35 -28.58
N ALA A 277 -3.01 0.05 -28.68
CA ALA A 277 -1.90 0.98 -28.48
C ALA A 277 -2.23 2.40 -28.99
N GLY A 278 -2.06 3.41 -28.14
CA GLY A 278 -2.29 4.84 -28.42
C GLY A 278 -3.72 5.33 -28.22
N ASP A 279 -4.71 4.44 -28.02
CA ASP A 279 -6.07 4.86 -27.68
C ASP A 279 -6.11 5.54 -26.31
N THR A 280 -6.99 6.53 -26.14
CA THR A 280 -7.25 7.16 -24.84
C THR A 280 -8.62 6.76 -24.33
N PHE A 281 -8.73 6.51 -23.02
CA PHE A 281 -9.97 6.21 -22.32
C PHE A 281 -10.30 7.33 -21.35
N ARG A 282 -11.53 7.82 -21.41
CA ARG A 282 -12.14 8.56 -20.30
C ARG A 282 -12.63 7.55 -19.28
N ILE A 283 -12.39 7.81 -18.00
CA ILE A 283 -12.88 6.98 -16.90
C ILE A 283 -13.94 7.76 -16.16
N LEU A 284 -15.13 7.16 -16.05
CA LEU A 284 -16.19 7.66 -15.19
C LEU A 284 -16.27 6.75 -13.96
N ALA A 285 -16.53 7.33 -12.78
CA ALA A 285 -16.67 6.59 -11.53
C ALA A 285 -18.00 6.90 -10.86
N SER A 286 -18.59 5.89 -10.23
CA SER A 286 -19.77 5.99 -9.36
C SER A 286 -19.53 5.13 -8.11
N ASP A 287 -19.91 5.66 -6.95
CA ASP A 287 -19.91 4.96 -5.66
C ASP A 287 -21.02 3.89 -5.55
N MET A 288 -21.91 3.82 -6.54
CA MET A 288 -23.13 3.01 -6.57
C MET A 288 -24.16 3.33 -5.48
N HIS A 289 -23.86 4.20 -4.51
CA HIS A 289 -24.77 4.58 -3.43
C HIS A 289 -25.92 5.44 -3.97
N GLN A 290 -25.63 6.34 -4.91
CA GLN A 290 -26.64 7.14 -5.62
C GLN A 290 -27.03 6.54 -6.99
N GLY A 291 -26.52 5.37 -7.34
CA GLY A 291 -26.72 4.70 -8.62
C GLY A 291 -25.82 5.19 -9.75
N VAL A 292 -25.78 4.43 -10.86
CA VAL A 292 -24.85 4.63 -11.99
C VAL A 292 -25.04 5.93 -12.77
N SER A 293 -26.21 6.56 -12.67
CA SER A 293 -26.54 7.79 -13.40
C SER A 293 -25.77 9.02 -12.91
N ASN A 294 -25.14 8.94 -11.74
CA ASN A 294 -24.39 10.04 -11.13
C ASN A 294 -22.86 9.93 -11.33
N SER A 295 -22.43 9.14 -12.32
CA SER A 295 -21.00 8.96 -12.58
C SER A 295 -20.31 10.24 -13.05
N VAL A 296 -19.10 10.49 -12.53
CA VAL A 296 -18.26 11.65 -12.87
C VAL A 296 -16.98 11.23 -13.57
N GLU A 297 -16.50 12.03 -14.53
CA GLU A 297 -15.20 11.78 -15.15
C GLU A 297 -14.10 12.03 -14.11
N VAL A 298 -13.38 10.96 -13.76
CA VAL A 298 -12.31 10.97 -12.74
C VAL A 298 -10.92 11.08 -13.36
N GLY A 299 -10.81 10.87 -14.66
CA GLY A 299 -9.55 11.03 -15.36
C GLY A 299 -9.53 10.44 -16.75
N ARG A 300 -8.36 10.54 -17.38
CA ARG A 300 -8.08 9.98 -18.70
C ARG A 300 -6.78 9.19 -18.66
N ILE A 301 -6.78 8.06 -19.33
CA ILE A 301 -5.60 7.20 -19.45
C ILE A 301 -5.40 6.79 -20.91
N THR A 302 -4.16 6.80 -21.38
CA THR A 302 -3.78 6.44 -22.75
C THR A 302 -3.08 5.09 -22.74
N VAL A 303 -3.48 4.18 -23.63
CA VAL A 303 -2.85 2.87 -23.80
C VAL A 303 -1.40 3.08 -24.26
N PRO A 304 -0.41 2.56 -23.51
CA PRO A 304 0.97 2.60 -23.95
C PRO A 304 1.24 1.86 -25.27
N GLY A 305 2.36 2.17 -25.92
CA GLY A 305 2.66 1.75 -27.29
C GLY A 305 1.89 2.60 -28.32
N GLY A 306 2.52 2.93 -29.43
CA GLY A 306 2.04 3.88 -30.45
C GLY A 306 3.24 4.46 -31.18
N THR A 307 3.10 4.89 -32.44
CA THR A 307 4.24 5.49 -33.17
C THR A 307 4.79 6.66 -32.35
N PRO A 308 6.09 6.67 -31.99
CA PRO A 308 6.69 7.80 -31.32
C PRO A 308 6.39 9.06 -32.14
N GLY A 309 5.73 10.06 -31.56
CA GLY A 309 5.84 11.41 -32.11
C GLY A 309 7.32 11.78 -32.12
N ASN A 310 7.82 12.60 -33.05
CA ASN A 310 9.24 13.02 -33.16
C ASN A 310 9.90 13.28 -31.78
N VAL A 311 10.56 12.26 -31.23
CA VAL A 311 11.30 12.25 -29.96
C VAL A 311 12.55 11.38 -30.17
N ASP A 312 13.59 11.58 -29.35
CA ASP A 312 15.00 11.16 -29.47
C ASP A 312 15.90 12.17 -30.18
N LEU A 313 16.25 13.26 -29.47
CA LEU A 313 17.43 14.05 -29.85
C LEU A 313 18.71 13.31 -29.46
N ILE A 314 18.65 12.53 -28.39
CA ILE A 314 19.75 11.73 -27.85
C ILE A 314 19.19 10.34 -27.50
N PRO A 315 19.94 9.25 -27.76
CA PRO A 315 19.53 7.92 -27.29
C PRO A 315 19.37 7.87 -25.77
N ASP A 316 18.19 7.47 -25.32
CA ASP A 316 17.90 7.29 -23.88
C ASP A 316 18.61 6.06 -23.29
N PRO A 317 18.92 6.09 -21.98
CA PRO A 317 19.32 4.87 -21.27
C PRO A 317 18.26 3.77 -21.42
N ALA A 318 18.72 2.52 -21.52
CA ALA A 318 17.83 1.37 -21.59
C ALA A 318 16.91 1.31 -20.36
N MET A 319 15.66 0.90 -20.56
CA MET A 319 14.68 0.78 -19.49
C MET A 319 15.01 -0.34 -18.51
N HIS A 320 14.37 -0.33 -17.34
CA HIS A 320 14.42 -1.47 -16.43
C HIS A 320 13.78 -2.70 -17.10
N LYS A 321 14.34 -3.89 -16.88
CA LYS A 321 13.84 -5.14 -17.52
C LYS A 321 12.36 -5.41 -17.27
N ASP A 322 11.85 -5.03 -16.09
CA ASP A 322 10.46 -5.27 -15.69
C ASP A 322 9.45 -4.35 -16.42
N GLN A 323 9.95 -3.38 -17.19
CA GLN A 323 9.14 -2.42 -17.95
C GLN A 323 9.23 -2.67 -19.46
N LEU A 324 9.77 -3.83 -19.85
CA LEU A 324 9.82 -4.31 -21.22
C LEU A 324 8.79 -5.40 -21.44
N ASN A 325 8.22 -5.46 -22.64
CA ASN A 325 7.42 -6.58 -23.09
C ASN A 325 8.32 -7.82 -23.25
N PRO A 326 7.75 -9.05 -23.31
CA PRO A 326 8.54 -10.27 -23.52
C PRO A 326 9.42 -10.27 -24.78
N ASP A 327 9.08 -9.45 -25.77
CA ASP A 327 9.85 -9.25 -27.01
C ASP A 327 10.95 -8.17 -26.90
N GLY A 328 11.14 -7.58 -25.72
CA GLY A 328 12.13 -6.54 -25.44
C GLY A 328 11.70 -5.12 -25.81
N THR A 329 10.47 -4.92 -26.31
CA THR A 329 9.97 -3.57 -26.63
C THR A 329 9.50 -2.84 -25.36
N PRO A 330 9.59 -1.50 -25.30
CA PRO A 330 9.06 -0.71 -24.18
C PRO A 330 7.57 -0.96 -23.92
N GLN A 331 7.20 -1.20 -22.66
CA GLN A 331 5.79 -1.19 -22.22
C GLN A 331 5.20 0.22 -22.15
N TYR A 332 6.03 1.27 -22.24
CA TYR A 332 5.64 2.66 -22.01
C TYR A 332 5.96 3.54 -23.21
N GLN A 333 5.15 4.56 -23.44
CA GLN A 333 5.41 5.56 -24.49
C GLN A 333 6.43 6.58 -24.02
N LYS A 334 7.13 7.19 -24.97
CA LYS A 334 8.04 8.31 -24.74
C LYS A 334 7.36 9.62 -25.11
N LYS A 335 7.60 10.66 -24.32
CA LYS A 335 7.12 12.02 -24.59
C LYS A 335 8.19 13.05 -24.26
N ARG A 336 8.24 14.14 -25.04
CA ARG A 336 9.12 15.28 -24.81
C ARG A 336 8.55 16.19 -23.73
N PHE A 337 9.29 16.34 -22.66
CA PHE A 337 9.05 17.36 -21.64
C PHE A 337 9.91 18.60 -21.93
N SER A 338 9.32 19.77 -21.72
CA SER A 338 9.85 21.10 -22.05
C SER A 338 9.41 22.16 -21.03
N GLY A 339 9.00 21.73 -19.83
CA GLY A 339 8.75 22.63 -18.72
C GLY A 339 10.04 23.29 -18.20
N PRO A 340 9.91 24.17 -17.20
CA PRO A 340 11.05 24.89 -16.64
C PRO A 340 12.05 23.92 -15.99
N LEU A 341 13.34 24.24 -16.06
CA LEU A 341 14.36 23.46 -15.38
C LEU A 341 14.20 23.54 -13.85
N PHE A 342 13.94 24.77 -13.36
CA PHE A 342 13.62 25.08 -11.98
C PHE A 342 12.41 26.03 -11.94
N LYS A 343 11.45 25.82 -11.03
CA LYS A 343 10.33 26.75 -10.79
C LYS A 343 10.70 27.78 -9.73
N ASP A 344 11.09 27.33 -8.54
CA ASP A 344 11.41 28.16 -7.38
C ASP A 344 12.77 27.79 -6.75
N GLY A 345 13.69 27.27 -7.59
CA GLY A 345 14.96 26.69 -7.16
C GLY A 345 14.81 25.21 -6.81
N ALA A 346 15.93 24.51 -6.58
CA ALA A 346 15.88 23.10 -6.20
C ALA A 346 15.36 22.91 -4.76
N SER A 347 14.30 22.13 -4.58
CA SER A 347 13.69 21.84 -3.27
C SER A 347 13.58 20.34 -3.03
N PRO A 348 13.68 19.87 -1.75
CA PRO A 348 13.41 18.48 -1.40
C PRO A 348 12.03 18.02 -1.84
N THR A 349 11.05 18.93 -1.81
CA THR A 349 9.67 18.62 -2.20
C THR A 349 9.56 18.28 -3.66
N ASP A 350 10.46 18.74 -4.53
CA ASP A 350 10.37 18.45 -5.96
C ASP A 350 10.64 16.97 -6.23
N VAL A 351 11.43 16.30 -5.41
CA VAL A 351 11.87 14.93 -5.69
C VAL A 351 10.76 13.92 -5.42
N GLN A 352 10.26 13.27 -6.47
CA GLN A 352 9.35 12.12 -6.35
C GLN A 352 9.88 10.91 -7.12
N GLN A 353 10.14 9.83 -6.39
CA GLN A 353 10.52 8.54 -6.96
C GLN A 353 9.41 7.95 -7.83
N GLY A 354 9.82 7.33 -8.94
CA GLY A 354 8.93 6.58 -9.83
C GLY A 354 8.87 5.08 -9.56
N TYR A 355 8.66 4.30 -10.61
CA TYR A 355 8.54 2.84 -10.59
C TYR A 355 9.91 2.16 -10.75
N LEU A 356 10.83 2.47 -9.84
CA LEU A 356 12.21 1.99 -9.88
C LEU A 356 12.72 1.72 -8.47
N GLY A 357 13.45 0.63 -8.26
CA GLY A 357 14.04 0.25 -6.97
C GLY A 357 15.31 1.03 -6.64
N ASP A 358 15.32 2.34 -6.87
CA ASP A 358 16.49 3.21 -6.74
C ASP A 358 16.38 4.22 -5.60
N CYS A 359 15.51 3.98 -4.60
CA CYS A 359 15.14 4.92 -3.53
C CYS A 359 16.30 5.68 -2.87
N TYR A 360 17.51 5.10 -2.85
CA TYR A 360 18.74 5.75 -2.40
C TYR A 360 19.07 7.05 -3.17
N PHE A 361 18.75 7.10 -4.47
CA PHE A 361 18.98 8.24 -5.35
C PHE A 361 18.04 9.43 -5.07
N PRO A 362 16.69 9.29 -5.13
CA PRO A 362 15.78 10.39 -4.76
C PRO A 362 15.96 10.82 -3.30
N SER A 363 16.21 9.88 -2.38
CA SER A 363 16.53 10.21 -0.98
C SER A 363 17.76 11.10 -0.89
N ALA A 364 18.83 10.79 -1.62
CA ALA A 364 20.03 11.59 -1.64
C ALA A 364 19.82 12.96 -2.29
N MET A 365 19.15 13.01 -3.45
CA MET A 365 18.88 14.27 -4.16
C MET A 365 18.02 15.23 -3.33
N ALA A 366 17.00 14.73 -2.62
CA ALA A 366 16.21 15.56 -1.71
C ALA A 366 17.02 16.06 -0.51
N ALA A 367 17.92 15.24 0.05
CA ALA A 367 18.82 15.67 1.12
C ALA A 367 19.83 16.73 0.64
N ILE A 368 20.31 16.64 -0.60
CA ILE A 368 21.15 17.65 -1.23
C ILE A 368 20.34 18.93 -1.46
N ALA A 369 19.12 18.85 -2.02
CA ALA A 369 18.27 20.03 -2.22
C ALA A 369 17.99 20.78 -0.91
N GLN A 370 17.84 20.06 0.21
CA GLN A 370 17.61 20.67 1.52
C GLN A 370 18.82 21.47 2.03
N ASN A 371 20.03 20.98 1.76
CA ASN A 371 21.24 21.45 2.43
C ASN A 371 22.20 22.23 1.51
N ASN A 372 22.21 21.93 0.21
CA ASN A 372 23.05 22.52 -0.83
C ASN A 372 22.29 22.59 -2.19
N PRO A 373 21.15 23.30 -2.28
CA PRO A 373 20.38 23.40 -3.54
C PRO A 373 21.20 24.00 -4.69
N GLU A 374 22.09 24.94 -4.40
CA GLU A 374 23.00 25.52 -5.40
C GLU A 374 23.92 24.48 -6.07
N ALA A 375 24.24 23.37 -5.40
CA ALA A 375 25.06 22.31 -6.00
C ALA A 375 24.31 21.59 -7.12
N ILE A 376 22.99 21.42 -6.97
CA ILE A 376 22.11 20.87 -8.01
C ILE A 376 22.04 21.85 -9.18
N GLU A 377 21.73 23.12 -8.89
CA GLU A 377 21.60 24.17 -9.92
C GLU A 377 22.88 24.37 -10.74
N LYS A 378 24.05 24.28 -10.11
CA LYS A 378 25.35 24.38 -10.81
C LYS A 378 25.68 23.12 -11.62
N ALA A 379 25.16 21.95 -11.22
CA ALA A 379 25.49 20.69 -11.85
C ALA A 379 24.65 20.40 -13.11
N ILE A 380 23.51 21.07 -13.31
CA ILE A 380 22.68 20.92 -14.51
C ILE A 380 22.62 22.19 -15.35
N LYS A 381 22.71 22.03 -16.67
CA LYS A 381 22.64 23.12 -17.63
C LYS A 381 21.64 22.80 -18.74
N ASP A 382 20.74 23.74 -19.03
CA ASP A 382 19.97 23.76 -20.28
C ASP A 382 20.84 24.26 -21.44
N ASN A 383 20.90 23.50 -22.52
CA ASN A 383 21.68 23.83 -23.71
C ASN A 383 20.91 24.67 -24.73
N GLY A 384 19.60 24.88 -24.55
CA GLY A 384 18.74 25.69 -25.41
C GLY A 384 18.32 25.02 -26.73
N ASP A 385 18.71 23.76 -26.94
CA ASP A 385 18.41 22.93 -28.12
C ASP A 385 17.44 21.78 -27.80
N GLY A 386 16.82 21.80 -26.61
CA GLY A 386 16.00 20.71 -26.08
C GLY A 386 16.80 19.60 -25.39
N THR A 387 18.11 19.81 -25.20
CA THR A 387 19.00 18.94 -24.44
C THR A 387 19.54 19.63 -23.18
N TYR A 388 19.98 18.81 -22.24
CA TYR A 388 20.52 19.23 -20.95
C TYR A 388 21.82 18.50 -20.68
N THR A 389 22.70 19.10 -19.88
CA THR A 389 23.93 18.48 -19.42
C THR A 389 23.98 18.46 -17.91
N VAL A 390 24.05 17.25 -17.34
CA VAL A 390 24.24 17.02 -15.91
C VAL A 390 25.69 16.62 -15.68
N THR A 391 26.38 17.31 -14.77
CA THR A 391 27.79 17.04 -14.46
C THR A 391 27.89 16.34 -13.12
N PHE A 392 28.22 15.04 -13.16
CA PHE A 392 28.54 14.26 -11.97
C PHE A 392 30.03 14.37 -11.62
N LYS A 393 30.38 13.86 -10.46
CA LYS A 393 31.72 13.72 -9.93
C LYS A 393 32.06 12.24 -9.80
N GLU A 394 33.20 11.83 -10.34
CA GLU A 394 33.68 10.45 -10.23
C GLU A 394 34.96 10.41 -9.41
N ARG A 395 34.96 9.59 -8.35
CA ARG A 395 36.13 9.38 -7.50
C ARG A 395 37.15 8.51 -8.22
N ASP A 396 38.35 9.03 -8.38
CA ASP A 396 39.52 8.23 -8.73
C ASP A 396 40.01 7.52 -7.47
N TRP A 397 39.80 6.21 -7.38
CA TRP A 397 40.20 5.39 -6.23
C TRP A 397 41.71 5.34 -6.00
N ALA A 398 42.53 5.59 -7.02
CA ALA A 398 43.98 5.62 -6.87
C ALA A 398 44.47 6.91 -6.20
N THR A 399 43.78 8.03 -6.40
CA THR A 399 44.21 9.37 -5.92
C THR A 399 43.30 9.99 -4.86
N GLY A 400 42.08 9.46 -4.69
CA GLY A 400 41.03 10.04 -3.85
C GLY A 400 40.43 11.34 -4.38
N ARG A 401 40.82 11.78 -5.58
CA ARG A 401 40.32 13.03 -6.20
C ARG A 401 39.07 12.77 -7.02
N PHE A 402 38.24 13.79 -7.17
CA PHE A 402 37.06 13.76 -8.01
C PHE A 402 37.32 14.42 -9.36
N ARG A 403 36.79 13.83 -10.43
CA ARG A 403 36.75 14.42 -11.78
C ARG A 403 35.32 14.66 -12.23
N ASP A 404 35.14 15.65 -13.09
CA ASP A 404 33.84 15.99 -13.65
C ASP A 404 33.48 15.04 -14.80
N VAL A 405 32.25 14.53 -14.78
CA VAL A 405 31.69 13.64 -15.80
C VAL A 405 30.40 14.27 -16.34
N PRO A 406 30.47 15.01 -17.45
CA PRO A 406 29.29 15.60 -18.08
C PRO A 406 28.51 14.56 -18.86
N ILE A 407 27.21 14.46 -18.58
CA ILE A 407 26.27 13.55 -19.23
C ILE A 407 25.21 14.38 -19.94
N LYS A 408 25.10 14.21 -21.25
CA LYS A 408 24.12 14.91 -22.08
C LYS A 408 22.86 14.04 -22.24
N VAL A 409 21.70 14.60 -21.92
CA VAL A 409 20.36 13.98 -22.03
C VAL A 409 19.41 14.94 -22.75
N ASP A 410 18.29 14.45 -23.25
CA ASP A 410 17.17 15.31 -23.68
C ASP A 410 15.98 15.21 -22.73
N GLY A 411 14.96 16.05 -22.98
CA GLY A 411 13.72 16.06 -22.20
C GLY A 411 12.78 14.89 -22.48
N ASP A 412 13.18 13.86 -23.21
CA ASP A 412 12.30 12.73 -23.46
C ASP A 412 12.22 11.79 -22.26
N LEU A 413 11.01 11.54 -21.78
CA LEU A 413 10.77 10.67 -20.64
C LEU A 413 9.72 9.61 -21.02
N TYR A 414 9.93 8.39 -20.53
CA TYR A 414 8.91 7.34 -20.60
C TYR A 414 7.76 7.70 -19.66
N VAL A 415 6.52 7.60 -20.13
CA VAL A 415 5.33 8.04 -19.41
C VAL A 415 4.34 6.92 -19.11
N ARG A 416 3.64 7.07 -17.99
CA ARG A 416 2.57 6.17 -17.56
C ARG A 416 1.29 6.41 -18.39
N PRO A 417 0.34 5.45 -18.38
CA PRO A 417 -0.94 5.61 -19.09
C PRO A 417 -1.70 6.90 -18.72
N TYR A 418 -1.72 7.27 -17.45
CA TYR A 418 -2.41 8.46 -16.93
C TYR A 418 -1.62 9.77 -17.11
N GLY A 419 -0.43 9.70 -17.71
CA GLY A 419 0.49 10.83 -17.86
C GLY A 419 1.57 10.90 -16.77
N GLY A 420 2.58 11.74 -17.02
CA GLY A 420 3.76 11.89 -16.17
C GLY A 420 4.81 10.77 -16.34
N PRO A 421 6.06 11.01 -15.91
CA PRO A 421 7.15 10.05 -16.04
C PRO A 421 6.92 8.72 -15.28
N ILE A 422 7.43 7.62 -15.82
CA ILE A 422 7.42 6.32 -15.13
C ILE A 422 8.45 6.26 -14.01
N TYR A 423 9.61 6.89 -14.21
CA TYR A 423 10.69 7.01 -13.23
C TYR A 423 10.51 8.30 -12.42
N GLY A 424 11.60 8.90 -11.96
CA GLY A 424 11.61 10.14 -11.22
C GLY A 424 10.79 11.24 -11.90
N ALA A 425 10.09 12.03 -11.09
CA ALA A 425 9.28 13.14 -11.54
C ALA A 425 9.27 14.24 -10.46
N THR A 426 8.75 15.41 -10.83
CA THR A 426 8.49 16.46 -9.83
C THR A 426 7.21 16.15 -9.03
N LEU A 427 7.26 16.30 -7.71
CA LEU A 427 6.08 16.17 -6.85
C LEU A 427 5.03 17.24 -7.17
N GLY A 428 3.76 16.85 -7.07
CA GLY A 428 2.61 17.71 -7.37
C GLY A 428 1.80 17.21 -8.56
N TYR A 429 0.62 17.80 -8.74
CA TYR A 429 -0.34 17.36 -9.76
C TYR A 429 -0.01 17.83 -11.18
N ASP A 430 0.84 18.84 -11.31
CA ASP A 430 1.21 19.40 -12.60
C ASP A 430 2.40 18.65 -13.24
N LYS A 431 2.08 17.48 -13.81
CA LYS A 431 3.01 16.63 -14.57
C LYS A 431 2.87 16.83 -16.09
N GLY A 432 2.40 18.01 -16.50
CA GLY A 432 2.23 18.35 -17.90
C GLY A 432 3.55 18.49 -18.64
N GLU A 433 3.56 18.10 -19.92
CA GLU A 433 4.76 18.11 -20.78
C GLU A 433 5.46 19.48 -20.84
N LYS A 434 4.73 20.58 -20.67
CA LYS A 434 5.25 21.96 -20.77
C LYS A 434 5.37 22.69 -19.44
N THR A 435 4.99 22.05 -18.35
CA THR A 435 4.72 22.72 -17.07
C THR A 435 5.37 22.02 -15.90
N MET A 436 5.67 20.73 -16.01
CA MET A 436 6.43 19.98 -15.01
C MET A 436 7.85 20.54 -14.91
N GLU A 437 8.34 20.74 -13.68
CA GLU A 437 9.73 21.08 -13.41
C GLU A 437 10.65 19.89 -13.72
N LEU A 438 11.81 20.14 -14.33
CA LEU A 438 12.57 19.08 -15.00
C LEU A 438 13.87 18.66 -14.31
N TRP A 439 14.40 19.40 -13.33
CA TRP A 439 15.73 19.10 -12.81
C TRP A 439 15.84 17.66 -12.30
N PHE A 440 14.92 17.21 -11.43
CA PHE A 440 15.00 15.88 -10.82
C PHE A 440 14.90 14.72 -11.83
N PRO A 441 13.88 14.64 -12.71
CA PRO A 441 13.81 13.59 -13.74
C PRO A 441 15.04 13.57 -14.65
N LEU A 442 15.61 14.73 -14.98
CA LEU A 442 16.81 14.81 -15.82
C LEU A 442 18.07 14.32 -15.10
N PHE A 443 18.19 14.59 -13.79
CA PHE A 443 19.27 14.04 -12.97
C PHE A 443 19.23 12.52 -12.91
N GLU A 444 18.07 11.93 -12.66
CA GLU A 444 17.90 10.48 -12.61
C GLU A 444 18.17 9.83 -13.98
N LYS A 445 17.64 10.41 -15.07
CA LYS A 445 17.94 9.98 -16.44
C LYS A 445 19.43 10.02 -16.77
N ALA A 446 20.10 11.12 -16.43
CA ALA A 446 21.54 11.27 -16.66
C ALA A 446 22.34 10.29 -15.80
N TYR A 447 21.91 10.02 -14.58
CA TYR A 447 22.53 9.03 -13.71
C TYR A 447 22.38 7.61 -14.27
N ALA A 448 21.19 7.24 -14.72
CA ALA A 448 20.94 5.98 -15.41
C ALA A 448 21.82 5.84 -16.66
N GLN A 449 21.95 6.89 -17.48
CA GLN A 449 22.81 6.89 -18.66
C GLN A 449 24.30 6.74 -18.31
N TRP A 450 24.77 7.39 -17.25
CA TRP A 450 26.15 7.24 -16.80
C TRP A 450 26.44 5.84 -16.25
N LYS A 451 25.52 5.29 -15.45
CA LYS A 451 25.68 3.95 -14.86
C LYS A 451 25.38 2.82 -15.84
N GLY A 452 24.68 3.11 -16.95
CA GLY A 452 24.49 2.23 -18.11
C GLY A 452 23.03 2.02 -18.50
N SER A 453 22.11 1.98 -17.54
CA SER A 453 20.66 1.81 -17.77
C SER A 453 19.86 2.11 -16.49
N TYR A 454 18.54 2.24 -16.64
CA TYR A 454 17.62 2.24 -15.48
C TYR A 454 17.66 0.89 -14.75
N ASP A 455 17.82 -0.22 -15.48
CA ASP A 455 18.05 -1.54 -14.88
C ASP A 455 19.25 -1.54 -13.93
N ARG A 456 20.34 -0.88 -14.31
CA ARG A 456 21.57 -0.87 -13.50
C ARG A 456 21.43 -0.11 -12.19
N ILE A 457 20.61 0.93 -12.15
CA ILE A 457 20.41 1.77 -10.95
C ILE A 457 19.21 1.34 -10.10
N GLY A 458 18.31 0.52 -10.64
CA GLY A 458 17.03 0.15 -10.02
C GLY A 458 17.02 -1.07 -9.11
N ASN A 459 18.19 -1.56 -8.69
CA ASN A 459 18.34 -2.76 -7.86
C ASN A 459 19.01 -2.44 -6.50
N GLY A 460 18.66 -1.30 -5.90
CA GLY A 460 19.24 -0.82 -4.64
C GLY A 460 20.59 -0.10 -4.82
N GLY A 461 21.04 0.54 -3.74
CA GLY A 461 22.27 1.35 -3.71
C GLY A 461 22.41 2.14 -2.41
N LEU A 462 23.47 2.95 -2.30
CA LEU A 462 23.73 3.78 -1.12
C LEU A 462 23.59 5.27 -1.46
N SER A 463 22.90 6.01 -0.59
CA SER A 463 22.74 7.46 -0.75
C SER A 463 24.09 8.19 -0.63
N SER A 464 25.06 7.63 0.11
CA SER A 464 26.43 8.16 0.19
C SER A 464 27.14 8.17 -1.16
N ASP A 465 26.97 7.14 -2.01
CA ASP A 465 27.52 7.12 -3.37
C ASP A 465 26.96 8.25 -4.24
N VAL A 466 25.68 8.59 -4.04
CA VAL A 466 25.02 9.69 -4.76
C VAL A 466 25.50 11.04 -4.25
N PHE A 467 25.73 11.17 -2.94
CA PHE A 467 26.38 12.36 -2.39
C PHE A 467 27.77 12.56 -2.98
N GLU A 468 28.57 11.51 -3.10
CA GLU A 468 29.86 11.58 -3.79
C GLU A 468 29.69 12.03 -5.24
N ALA A 469 28.76 11.39 -5.95
CA ALA A 469 28.49 11.63 -7.36
C ALA A 469 28.03 13.05 -7.69
N VAL A 470 27.37 13.74 -6.77
CA VAL A 470 26.85 15.10 -7.02
C VAL A 470 27.74 16.16 -6.40
N LEU A 471 28.28 15.92 -5.19
CA LEU A 471 29.03 16.92 -4.44
C LEU A 471 30.54 16.82 -4.60
N GLY A 472 31.07 15.68 -5.05
CA GLY A 472 32.51 15.42 -5.08
C GLY A 472 33.15 15.46 -3.70
N LYS A 473 32.41 14.97 -2.69
CA LYS A 473 32.84 14.81 -1.30
C LYS A 473 32.76 13.35 -0.91
N GLU A 474 33.64 12.89 -0.03
CA GLU A 474 33.64 11.51 0.44
C GLU A 474 32.36 11.19 1.22
N GLY A 475 31.71 10.09 0.86
CA GLY A 475 30.53 9.56 1.52
C GLY A 475 30.90 8.79 2.79
N ARG A 476 30.04 8.85 3.80
CA ARG A 476 30.24 8.19 5.09
C ARG A 476 28.97 7.50 5.54
N ASP A 477 29.16 6.30 6.09
CA ASP A 477 28.07 5.48 6.61
C ASP A 477 28.30 5.16 8.09
N LEU A 478 27.29 5.38 8.91
CA LEU A 478 27.24 4.99 10.31
C LEU A 478 26.21 3.88 10.47
N SER A 479 26.66 2.69 10.93
CA SER A 479 25.74 1.64 11.34
C SER A 479 25.04 2.03 12.65
N ILE A 480 23.73 2.23 12.58
CA ILE A 480 22.88 2.57 13.73
C ILE A 480 22.83 1.39 14.70
N LYS A 481 22.69 0.17 14.18
CA LYS A 481 22.67 -1.09 14.96
C LYS A 481 23.85 -1.25 15.91
N TYR A 482 25.04 -0.79 15.49
CA TYR A 482 26.27 -0.89 16.28
C TYR A 482 26.68 0.45 16.92
N SER A 483 25.74 1.39 17.04
CA SER A 483 25.95 2.71 17.62
C SER A 483 25.03 2.94 18.83
N THR A 484 25.38 3.92 19.66
CA THR A 484 24.49 4.41 20.71
C THR A 484 23.56 5.49 20.16
N PRO A 485 22.33 5.65 20.70
CA PRO A 485 21.44 6.74 20.29
C PRO A 485 22.09 8.12 20.35
N ASP A 486 22.91 8.39 21.37
CA ASP A 486 23.65 9.66 21.46
C ASP A 486 24.68 9.84 20.35
N ARG A 487 25.40 8.79 19.95
CA ARG A 487 26.33 8.87 18.82
C ARG A 487 25.59 9.14 17.52
N VAL A 488 24.46 8.46 17.30
CA VAL A 488 23.60 8.68 16.12
C VAL A 488 23.12 10.14 16.09
N TRP A 489 22.59 10.63 17.21
CA TRP A 489 22.13 12.01 17.36
C TRP A 489 23.22 13.03 17.06
N GLN A 490 24.41 12.89 17.68
CA GLN A 490 25.51 13.83 17.48
C GLN A 490 26.04 13.81 16.06
N THR A 491 26.10 12.63 15.42
CA THR A 491 26.55 12.50 14.02
C THR A 491 25.58 13.21 13.08
N LEU A 492 24.28 12.90 13.19
CA LEU A 492 23.22 13.52 12.40
C LEU A 492 23.18 15.04 12.59
N LYS A 493 23.20 15.49 13.85
CA LYS A 493 23.18 16.90 14.21
C LYS A 493 24.38 17.65 13.62
N THR A 494 25.58 17.12 13.81
CA THR A 494 26.82 17.74 13.30
C THR A 494 26.81 17.84 11.78
N ALA A 495 26.35 16.79 11.08
CA ALA A 495 26.26 16.81 9.63
C ALA A 495 25.30 17.90 9.13
N LEU A 496 24.09 17.96 9.68
CA LEU A 496 23.06 18.93 9.28
C LEU A 496 23.45 20.38 9.66
N ASP A 497 24.06 20.60 10.83
CA ASP A 497 24.57 21.92 11.22
C ASP A 497 25.65 22.43 10.25
N ASN A 498 26.45 21.52 9.70
CA ASN A 498 27.47 21.79 8.69
C ASN A 498 26.93 21.80 7.24
N LYS A 499 25.60 21.78 7.05
CA LYS A 499 24.96 21.76 5.72
C LYS A 499 25.40 20.57 4.86
N GLN A 500 25.69 19.44 5.50
CA GLN A 500 25.93 18.18 4.81
C GLN A 500 24.60 17.45 4.61
N PRO A 501 24.35 16.87 3.42
CA PRO A 501 23.17 16.05 3.23
C PRO A 501 23.25 14.79 4.09
N VAL A 502 22.09 14.32 4.55
CA VAL A 502 21.97 13.12 5.37
C VAL A 502 20.79 12.29 4.87
N SER A 503 20.99 10.98 4.74
CA SER A 503 19.95 9.99 4.44
C SER A 503 20.02 8.83 5.43
N ALA A 504 18.95 8.07 5.56
CA ALA A 504 18.87 6.90 6.43
C ALA A 504 18.22 5.73 5.71
N GLY A 505 18.83 4.54 5.84
CA GLY A 505 18.33 3.29 5.26
C GLY A 505 17.68 2.41 6.32
N THR A 506 16.55 1.79 5.96
CA THR A 506 15.84 0.81 6.80
C THR A 506 16.43 -0.59 6.64
N TYR A 507 16.08 -1.50 7.54
CA TYR A 507 16.36 -2.94 7.40
C TYR A 507 15.59 -3.54 6.20
N GLY A 508 16.14 -4.62 5.63
CA GLY A 508 15.54 -5.33 4.49
C GLY A 508 14.27 -6.14 4.82
N GLU A 509 13.76 -6.87 3.82
CA GLU A 509 12.49 -7.61 3.88
C GLU A 509 12.43 -8.70 4.97
N ASP A 510 13.59 -9.21 5.42
CA ASP A 510 13.68 -10.19 6.51
C ASP A 510 13.20 -9.65 7.87
N HIS A 511 12.95 -8.35 7.97
CA HIS A 511 12.41 -7.68 9.15
C HIS A 511 11.05 -7.00 8.92
N GLU A 512 10.31 -7.29 7.84
CA GLU A 512 9.05 -6.61 7.47
C GLU A 512 8.06 -6.41 8.64
N ALA A 513 7.93 -7.42 9.52
CA ALA A 513 7.02 -7.35 10.67
C ALA A 513 7.30 -6.20 11.64
N MET A 514 8.52 -5.65 11.66
CA MET A 514 8.87 -4.50 12.51
C MET A 514 8.25 -3.18 12.04
N TYR A 515 7.86 -3.13 10.76
CA TYR A 515 7.35 -1.93 10.09
C TYR A 515 5.84 -1.83 10.06
N THR A 516 5.14 -2.91 10.43
CA THR A 516 3.67 -2.94 10.51
C THR A 516 3.14 -1.78 11.37
N ASN A 517 2.21 -0.99 10.81
CA ASN A 517 1.59 0.18 11.44
C ASN A 517 2.57 1.31 11.84
N THR A 518 3.79 1.33 11.30
CA THR A 518 4.76 2.40 11.62
C THR A 518 4.71 3.58 10.65
N GLY A 519 4.19 3.39 9.43
CA GLY A 519 4.32 4.36 8.34
C GLY A 519 5.74 4.49 7.79
N VAL A 520 6.64 3.58 8.18
CA VAL A 520 7.99 3.40 7.63
C VAL A 520 8.01 2.05 6.92
N TYR A 521 8.79 1.95 5.86
CA TYR A 521 8.86 0.79 4.96
C TYR A 521 10.24 0.14 5.02
N ALA A 522 10.27 -1.20 4.99
CA ALA A 522 11.49 -1.99 4.84
C ALA A 522 12.17 -1.75 3.49
N ASP A 523 13.44 -2.11 3.39
CA ASP A 523 14.26 -2.04 2.18
C ASP A 523 14.18 -0.68 1.45
N HIS A 524 14.20 0.41 2.23
CA HIS A 524 13.93 1.76 1.74
C HIS A 524 14.87 2.81 2.31
N SER A 525 15.11 3.88 1.54
CA SER A 525 15.95 5.01 1.93
C SER A 525 15.11 6.28 2.12
N TYR A 526 15.39 7.04 3.17
CA TYR A 526 14.71 8.28 3.54
C TYR A 526 15.72 9.42 3.63
N SER A 527 15.33 10.61 3.20
CA SER A 527 16.12 11.81 3.45
C SER A 527 15.95 12.23 4.90
N VAL A 528 17.02 12.69 5.54
CA VAL A 528 16.93 13.39 6.83
C VAL A 528 16.97 14.89 6.52
N LEU A 529 15.83 15.56 6.68
CA LEU A 529 15.69 16.99 6.37
C LEU A 529 16.09 17.90 7.54
N GLY A 530 16.08 17.37 8.76
CA GLY A 530 16.36 18.17 9.94
C GLY A 530 16.23 17.39 11.25
N TYR A 531 16.33 18.13 12.35
CA TYR A 531 16.14 17.60 13.70
C TYR A 531 15.47 18.66 14.59
N GLU A 532 14.80 18.21 15.65
CA GLU A 532 14.24 19.08 16.68
C GLU A 532 14.55 18.52 18.08
N GLU A 533 14.79 19.43 19.03
CA GLU A 533 14.90 19.09 20.44
C GLU A 533 13.97 20.01 21.24
N VAL A 534 12.87 19.45 21.74
CA VAL A 534 11.84 20.21 22.47
C VAL A 534 11.60 19.51 23.80
N ASN A 535 11.74 20.24 24.91
CA ASN A 535 11.58 19.72 26.28
C ASN A 535 12.43 18.46 26.55
N GLY A 536 13.63 18.39 25.99
CA GLY A 536 14.54 17.23 26.10
C GLY A 536 14.17 16.04 25.21
N GLN A 537 13.08 16.11 24.44
CA GLN A 537 12.72 15.10 23.46
C GLN A 537 13.39 15.40 22.12
N LYS A 538 14.27 14.49 21.69
CA LYS A 538 14.99 14.53 20.41
C LYS A 538 14.13 13.88 19.32
N ARG A 539 13.88 14.57 18.21
CA ARG A 539 13.20 14.01 17.03
C ARG A 539 13.97 14.29 15.76
N VAL A 540 13.87 13.36 14.82
CA VAL A 540 14.46 13.42 13.49
C VAL A 540 13.35 13.74 12.49
N ILE A 541 13.59 14.71 11.61
CA ILE A 541 12.67 15.09 10.52
C ILE A 541 13.12 14.34 9.27
N LEU A 542 12.27 13.44 8.79
CA LEU A 542 12.52 12.53 7.69
C LEU A 542 11.64 12.89 6.49
N ARG A 543 12.05 12.45 5.30
CA ARG A 543 11.20 12.47 4.12
C ARG A 543 11.24 11.14 3.37
N ASN A 544 10.06 10.57 3.12
CA ASN A 544 9.89 9.45 2.20
C ASN A 544 10.06 9.95 0.75
N PRO A 545 11.02 9.42 -0.03
CA PRO A 545 11.25 9.85 -1.42
C PRO A 545 10.09 9.58 -2.38
N TRP A 546 9.07 8.81 -1.97
CA TRP A 546 7.81 8.69 -2.72
C TRP A 546 6.98 9.98 -2.71
N GLY A 547 7.32 10.93 -1.84
CA GLY A 547 6.61 12.20 -1.62
C GLY A 547 5.20 12.00 -1.05
N GLN A 548 4.99 10.89 -0.32
CA GLN A 548 3.75 10.45 0.32
C GLN A 548 4.06 9.27 1.25
N SER A 549 3.02 8.67 1.85
CA SER A 549 3.10 7.49 2.75
C SER A 549 3.89 7.76 4.03
N GLU A 550 3.48 8.77 4.76
CA GLU A 550 3.99 9.08 6.10
C GLU A 550 3.26 8.30 7.19
N PRO A 551 3.83 8.21 8.41
CA PRO A 551 3.08 7.80 9.60
C PRO A 551 1.79 8.61 9.79
N ALA A 552 0.72 7.93 10.20
CA ALA A 552 -0.60 8.54 10.34
C ALA A 552 -0.59 9.75 11.30
N GLY A 553 -1.37 10.78 10.96
CA GLY A 553 -1.57 11.98 11.79
C GLY A 553 -0.52 13.08 11.63
N ASN A 554 0.27 13.04 10.55
CA ASN A 554 1.42 13.93 10.37
C ASN A 554 1.19 15.15 9.44
N GLY A 555 -0.03 15.35 8.94
CA GLY A 555 -0.42 16.52 8.16
C GLY A 555 -0.63 16.21 6.68
N PRO A 556 -0.19 17.07 5.74
CA PRO A 556 -0.32 16.81 4.30
C PRO A 556 0.54 15.61 3.87
N ASP A 557 0.08 14.85 2.88
CA ASP A 557 0.80 13.68 2.33
C ASP A 557 1.91 14.13 1.36
N ASP A 558 3.02 14.65 1.89
CA ASP A 558 4.16 15.25 1.16
C ASP A 558 5.48 14.47 1.33
N GLY A 559 5.42 13.36 2.07
CA GLY A 559 6.49 12.48 2.48
C GLY A 559 7.18 12.89 3.79
N ILE A 560 6.93 14.05 4.39
CA ILE A 560 7.76 14.63 5.46
C ILE A 560 7.20 14.33 6.85
N PHE A 561 7.88 13.54 7.67
CA PHE A 561 7.41 13.15 9.01
C PHE A 561 8.49 13.22 10.09
N LYS A 562 8.06 13.09 11.36
CA LYS A 562 8.97 13.11 12.52
C LYS A 562 8.93 11.81 13.29
N LEU A 563 10.10 11.31 13.66
CA LEU A 563 10.25 10.20 14.59
C LEU A 563 11.03 10.64 15.82
N THR A 564 10.68 10.12 16.99
CA THR A 564 11.57 10.22 18.15
C THR A 564 12.90 9.52 17.84
N LEU A 565 13.99 9.95 18.47
CA LEU A 565 15.30 9.31 18.29
C LEU A 565 15.25 7.79 18.60
N GLU A 566 14.46 7.38 19.59
CA GLU A 566 14.27 5.97 19.92
C GLU A 566 13.61 5.19 18.78
N GLN A 567 12.52 5.71 18.20
CA GLN A 567 11.87 5.09 17.04
C GLN A 567 12.79 5.06 15.82
N PHE A 568 13.52 6.16 15.57
CA PHE A 568 14.50 6.22 14.50
C PHE A 568 15.58 5.15 14.65
N CYS A 569 16.20 5.04 15.83
CA CYS A 569 17.22 4.01 16.08
C CYS A 569 16.68 2.58 16.01
N LYS A 570 15.38 2.38 16.29
CA LYS A 570 14.72 1.08 16.15
C LYS A 570 14.48 0.71 14.69
N LEU A 571 13.99 1.64 13.88
CA LEU A 571 13.49 1.38 12.52
C LEU A 571 14.58 1.50 11.43
N TYR A 572 15.67 2.19 11.70
CA TYR A 572 16.72 2.45 10.71
C TYR A 572 18.02 1.72 11.05
N GLN A 573 18.69 1.22 10.01
CA GLN A 573 19.92 0.43 10.14
C GLN A 573 21.19 1.26 9.89
N THR A 574 21.11 2.23 8.98
CA THR A 574 22.28 2.97 8.50
C THR A 574 21.95 4.46 8.36
N LEU A 575 22.88 5.31 8.77
CA LEU A 575 22.87 6.76 8.55
C LEU A 575 23.99 7.10 7.56
N MET A 576 23.67 7.74 6.44
CA MET A 576 24.58 8.08 5.33
C MET A 576 24.72 9.60 5.23
N TYR A 577 25.95 10.12 5.07
CA TYR A 577 26.25 11.56 5.01
C TYR A 577 27.59 11.83 4.28
N THR A 578 28.10 13.07 4.28
CA THR A 578 29.41 13.46 3.68
C THR A 578 30.37 14.07 4.68
#